data_AF-A0AAW7VKQ3-F1
#
_entry.id   AF-A0AAW7VKQ3-F1
#
_cell.length_a   1.000
_cell.length_b   1.000
_cell.length_c   1.000
_cell.angle_alpha   90.00
_cell.angle_beta   90.00
_cell.angle_gamma   90.00
#
_symmetry.space_group_name_H-M   'P 1'
#
loop_
_entity.id
_entity.type
_entity.pdbx_description
1 polymer ?
#
loop_
_entity_poly.entity_id
_entity_poly.type
_entity_poly.pdbx_seq_one_letter_code
_entity_poly.pdbx_strand_id
1 'polypeptide(L)'
;AEWCDAQISKAVLGQTMTTDNGSSRSQADVHNQVRMDIVRWDARQLANTLNEYLVRPYIEANYGPQAHYPRVVLRISEAEDLKALTDALVPLIDRGLRVQESELRDRFGLAEPDDGADVLHPVSAGVPGDMAMNRERVALNREHPDELAQMVDDALRDWQKTGEAF
;
A
#
# COMPACT_ATOMS: atom_id res chain seq x y z
N ALA A 1 23.65 36.91 21.74
CA ALA A 1 24.03 36.05 20.59
C ALA A 1 22.83 35.24 20.13
N GLU A 2 22.19 34.49 21.03
CA GLU A 2 21.05 33.60 20.73
C GLU A 2 19.90 34.22 19.92
N TRP A 3 19.55 35.50 20.16
CA TRP A 3 18.50 36.16 19.38
C TRP A 3 18.86 36.30 17.90
N CYS A 4 20.10 36.69 17.58
CA CYS A 4 20.56 36.84 16.20
C CYS A 4 20.60 35.48 15.50
N ASP A 5 21.09 34.45 16.18
CA ASP A 5 21.16 33.09 15.64
C ASP A 5 19.76 32.52 15.34
N ALA A 6 18.79 32.82 16.21
CA ALA A 6 17.39 32.45 16.00
C ALA A 6 16.76 33.20 14.80
N GLN A 7 17.03 34.49 14.63
CA GLN A 7 16.53 35.25 13.47
C GLN A 7 17.17 34.78 12.16
N ILE A 8 18.47 34.49 12.15
CA ILE A 8 19.17 33.96 10.98
C ILE A 8 18.61 32.59 10.61
N SER A 9 18.38 31.71 11.59
CA SER A 9 17.79 30.40 11.36
C SER A 9 16.38 30.51 10.75
N LYS A 10 15.57 31.46 11.22
CA LYS A 10 14.22 31.74 10.68
C LYS A 10 14.29 32.30 9.25
N ALA A 11 15.27 33.15 8.95
CA ALA A 11 15.47 33.71 7.61
C ALA A 11 15.92 32.65 6.59
N VAL A 12 16.77 31.71 7.00
CA VAL A 12 17.30 30.65 6.11
C VAL A 12 16.32 29.49 5.97
N LEU A 13 15.75 28.99 7.06
CA LEU A 13 14.82 27.86 7.00
C LEU A 13 13.38 28.28 6.65
N GLY A 14 13.03 29.56 6.80
CA GLY A 14 11.68 30.07 6.55
C GLY A 14 10.62 29.63 7.57
N GLN A 15 11.02 28.99 8.68
CA GLN A 15 10.12 28.45 9.69
C GLN A 15 10.54 28.86 11.11
N THR A 16 9.57 28.91 12.01
CA THR A 16 9.72 29.47 13.36
C THR A 16 9.94 28.44 14.47
N MET A 17 9.51 27.17 14.31
CA MET A 17 9.42 26.21 15.43
C MET A 17 10.45 25.07 15.45
N THR A 18 11.20 24.78 14.38
CA THR A 18 12.38 23.90 14.52
C THR A 18 13.49 24.55 15.33
N THR A 19 13.43 25.87 15.55
CA THR A 19 14.38 26.66 16.34
C THR A 19 13.84 27.04 17.72
N ASP A 20 12.52 27.17 17.91
CA ASP A 20 11.87 27.51 19.19
C ASP A 20 10.92 26.38 19.63
N ASN A 21 11.17 25.79 20.80
CA ASN A 21 10.45 24.66 21.38
C ASN A 21 8.91 24.76 21.28
N GLY A 22 8.28 23.80 20.60
CA GLY A 22 6.85 23.49 20.74
C GLY A 22 6.40 22.39 19.77
N SER A 23 6.27 21.17 20.28
CA SER A 23 5.94 19.98 19.50
C SER A 23 4.43 19.84 19.30
N SER A 24 3.90 20.35 18.19
CA SER A 24 2.58 19.92 17.68
C SER A 24 2.74 19.34 16.28
N ARG A 25 2.23 18.13 16.05
CA ARG A 25 2.36 17.40 14.77
C ARG A 25 1.82 18.21 13.58
N SER A 26 0.68 18.89 13.76
CA SER A 26 0.08 19.72 12.71
C SER A 26 0.93 20.93 12.32
N GLN A 27 1.80 21.41 13.21
CA GLN A 27 2.72 22.52 12.91
C GLN A 27 3.97 22.01 12.19
N ALA A 28 4.47 20.82 12.54
CA ALA A 28 5.59 20.19 11.84
C ALA A 28 5.28 19.91 10.36
N ASP A 29 4.04 19.51 10.05
CA ASP A 29 3.61 19.26 8.67
C ASP A 29 3.61 20.54 7.82
N VAL A 30 3.05 21.64 8.36
CA VAL A 30 3.06 22.97 7.68
C VAL A 30 4.49 23.46 7.46
N HIS A 31 5.36 23.23 8.43
CA HIS A 31 6.77 23.60 8.33
C HIS A 31 7.55 22.82 7.28
N ASN A 32 7.26 21.52 7.14
CA ASN A 32 7.84 20.71 6.08
C ASN A 32 7.37 21.20 4.70
N GLN A 33 6.11 21.65 4.56
CA GLN A 33 5.60 22.23 3.31
C GLN A 33 6.37 23.49 2.90
N VAL A 34 6.61 24.42 3.83
CA VAL A 34 7.40 25.64 3.56
C VAL A 34 8.82 25.29 3.11
N ARG A 35 9.45 24.31 3.78
CA ARG A 35 10.78 23.83 3.39
C ARG A 35 10.76 23.24 1.98
N MET A 36 9.75 22.43 1.65
CA MET A 36 9.62 21.84 0.31
C MET A 36 9.36 22.91 -0.77
N ASP A 37 8.64 23.99 -0.45
CA ASP A 37 8.45 25.11 -1.37
C ASP A 37 9.75 25.85 -1.68
N ILE A 38 10.61 26.06 -0.67
CA ILE A 38 11.95 26.63 -0.86
C ILE A 38 12.78 25.71 -1.75
N VAL A 39 12.82 24.41 -1.43
CA VAL A 39 13.57 23.42 -2.23
C VAL A 39 13.07 23.39 -3.68
N ARG A 40 11.74 23.46 -3.90
CA ARG A 40 11.13 23.53 -5.23
C ARG A 40 11.52 24.77 -5.99
N TRP A 41 11.60 25.90 -5.31
CA TRP A 41 12.05 27.15 -5.92
C TRP A 41 13.54 27.08 -6.29
N ASP A 42 14.38 26.58 -5.40
CA ASP A 42 15.82 26.41 -5.65
C ASP A 42 16.07 25.45 -6.83
N ALA A 43 15.36 24.33 -6.89
CA ALA A 43 15.45 23.38 -8.00
C ALA A 43 15.04 24.01 -9.33
N ARG A 44 13.99 24.85 -9.35
CA ARG A 44 13.59 25.60 -10.55
C ARG A 44 14.65 26.62 -10.96
N GLN A 45 15.24 27.33 -10.01
CA GLN A 45 16.32 28.27 -10.28
C GLN A 45 17.53 27.56 -10.90
N LEU A 46 17.98 26.47 -10.28
CA LEU A 46 19.09 25.67 -10.79
C LEU A 46 18.80 25.10 -12.18
N ALA A 47 17.60 24.55 -12.41
CA ALA A 47 17.19 24.06 -13.71
C ALA A 47 17.22 25.16 -14.78
N ASN A 48 16.76 26.38 -14.46
CA ASN A 48 16.83 27.52 -15.37
C ASN A 48 18.28 27.91 -15.69
N THR A 49 19.14 27.98 -14.68
CA THR A 49 20.57 28.26 -14.88
C THR A 49 21.23 27.22 -15.77
N LEU A 50 20.97 25.93 -15.54
CA LEU A 50 21.51 24.86 -16.39
C LEU A 50 20.99 24.94 -17.82
N ASN A 51 19.70 25.23 -18.00
CA ASN A 51 19.11 25.32 -19.34
C ASN A 51 19.68 26.50 -20.14
N GLU A 52 19.83 27.67 -19.50
CA GLU A 52 20.32 28.88 -20.17
C GLU A 52 21.84 28.84 -20.42
N TYR A 53 22.63 28.42 -19.43
CA TYR A 53 24.09 28.57 -19.47
C TYR A 53 24.85 27.30 -19.84
N LEU A 54 24.21 26.13 -19.82
CA LEU A 54 24.85 24.87 -20.20
C LEU A 54 24.18 24.26 -21.42
N VAL A 55 22.87 23.96 -21.34
CA VAL A 55 22.18 23.17 -22.37
C VAL A 55 22.10 23.92 -23.68
N ARG A 56 21.61 25.16 -23.65
CA ARG A 56 21.45 26.00 -24.84
C ARG A 56 22.78 26.27 -25.57
N PRO A 57 23.83 26.82 -24.92
CA PRO A 57 25.09 27.10 -25.61
C PRO A 57 25.79 25.82 -26.09
N TYR A 58 25.67 24.71 -25.36
CA TYR A 58 26.22 23.43 -25.80
C TYR A 58 25.57 22.95 -27.10
N ILE A 59 24.25 23.07 -27.22
CA ILE A 59 23.54 22.65 -28.43
C ILE A 59 23.81 23.60 -29.59
N GLU A 60 23.83 24.91 -29.34
CA GLU A 60 24.17 25.91 -30.35
C GLU A 60 25.59 25.68 -30.90
N ALA A 61 26.54 25.32 -30.05
CA ALA A 61 27.91 25.04 -30.46
C ALA A 61 28.07 23.74 -31.27
N ASN A 62 27.29 22.69 -30.98
CA ASN A 62 27.44 21.39 -31.63
C ASN A 62 26.50 21.16 -32.83
N TYR A 63 25.29 21.70 -32.78
CA TYR A 63 24.21 21.43 -33.73
C TYR A 63 23.63 22.70 -34.38
N GLY A 64 24.17 23.87 -34.05
CA GLY A 64 23.66 25.16 -34.52
C GLY A 64 22.34 25.57 -33.85
N PRO A 65 21.79 26.74 -34.22
CA PRO A 65 20.54 27.25 -33.64
C PRO A 65 19.36 26.31 -33.89
N GLN A 66 18.62 25.98 -32.83
CA GLN A 66 17.44 25.11 -32.87
C GLN A 66 16.16 25.90 -32.55
N ALA A 67 15.02 25.50 -33.11
CA ALA A 67 13.73 26.08 -32.74
C ALA A 67 13.26 25.65 -31.34
N HIS A 68 13.67 24.45 -30.90
CA HIS A 68 13.32 23.88 -29.61
C HIS A 68 14.56 23.23 -28.98
N TYR A 69 14.89 23.65 -27.76
CA TYR A 69 15.97 23.06 -26.97
C TYR A 69 15.42 22.08 -25.95
N PRO A 70 16.12 20.97 -25.66
CA PRO A 70 15.79 20.10 -24.54
C PRO A 70 15.89 20.88 -23.24
N ARG A 71 15.07 20.48 -22.26
CA ARG A 71 15.01 21.11 -20.94
C ARG A 71 15.35 20.09 -19.87
N VAL A 72 16.35 20.42 -19.06
CA VAL A 72 16.62 19.73 -17.80
C VAL A 72 15.61 20.23 -16.77
N VAL A 73 14.91 19.29 -16.13
CA VAL A 73 13.97 19.55 -15.04
C VAL A 73 14.39 18.71 -13.85
N LEU A 74 14.70 19.38 -12.73
CA LEU A 74 14.99 18.72 -11.47
C LEU A 74 13.67 18.35 -10.79
N ARG A 75 13.40 17.06 -10.66
CA ARG A 75 12.25 16.55 -9.92
C ARG A 75 12.64 16.36 -8.47
N ILE A 76 11.89 17.00 -7.57
CA ILE A 76 12.02 16.76 -6.14
C ILE A 76 10.99 15.71 -5.79
N SER A 77 11.45 14.54 -5.37
CA SER A 77 10.59 13.51 -4.81
C SER A 77 10.19 13.94 -3.41
N GLU A 78 8.93 14.31 -3.23
CA GLU A 78 8.36 14.41 -1.90
C GLU A 78 8.22 13.00 -1.33
N ALA A 79 8.45 12.82 -0.04
CA ALA A 79 8.21 11.55 0.61
C ALA A 79 6.69 11.29 0.55
N GLU A 80 6.26 10.51 -0.44
CA GLU A 80 4.87 10.09 -0.54
C GLU A 80 4.52 9.28 0.71
N ASP A 81 3.39 9.62 1.35
CA ASP A 81 2.85 8.77 2.39
C ASP A 81 2.28 7.51 1.73
N LEU A 82 3.13 6.49 1.62
CA LEU A 82 2.79 5.19 1.05
C LEU A 82 1.56 4.56 1.73
N LYS A 83 1.30 4.89 3.01
CA LYS A 83 0.12 4.43 3.72
C LYS A 83 -1.13 5.14 3.20
N ALA A 84 -1.11 6.46 3.10
CA ALA A 84 -2.22 7.22 2.52
C ALA A 84 -2.50 6.81 1.06
N LEU A 85 -1.46 6.51 0.30
CA LEU A 85 -1.59 5.99 -1.06
C LEU A 85 -2.28 4.62 -1.06
N THR A 86 -1.85 3.69 -0.19
CA THR A 86 -2.49 2.37 -0.07
C THR A 86 -3.96 2.48 0.36
N ASP A 87 -4.24 3.28 1.38
CA ASP A 87 -5.60 3.49 1.92
C ASP A 87 -6.54 4.10 0.89
N ALA A 88 -6.05 4.98 0.01
CA ALA A 88 -6.83 5.53 -1.10
C ALA A 88 -6.99 4.55 -2.28
N LEU A 89 -5.97 3.73 -2.54
CA LEU A 89 -5.92 2.86 -3.71
C LEU A 89 -6.78 1.61 -3.57
N VAL A 90 -6.81 0.98 -2.39
CA VAL A 90 -7.63 -0.23 -2.11
C VAL A 90 -9.11 -0.03 -2.52
N PRO A 91 -9.84 1.00 -2.03
CA PRO A 91 -11.24 1.18 -2.40
C PRO A 91 -11.46 1.59 -3.86
N LEU A 92 -10.44 2.09 -4.55
CA LEU A 92 -10.50 2.39 -5.98
C LEU A 92 -10.31 1.13 -6.82
N ILE A 93 -9.37 0.25 -6.44
CA ILE A 93 -9.16 -1.06 -7.07
C ILE A 93 -10.42 -1.92 -6.89
N ASP A 94 -10.99 -1.95 -5.68
CA ASP A 94 -12.24 -2.67 -5.38
C ASP A 94 -13.43 -2.16 -6.23
N ARG A 95 -13.41 -0.88 -6.61
CA ARG A 95 -14.39 -0.25 -7.50
C ARG A 95 -14.09 -0.42 -9.00
N GLY A 96 -13.02 -1.16 -9.34
CA GLY A 96 -12.67 -1.51 -10.71
C GLY A 96 -11.60 -0.63 -11.35
N LEU A 97 -10.87 0.19 -10.59
CA LEU A 97 -9.69 0.88 -11.10
C LEU A 97 -8.61 -0.14 -11.48
N ARG A 98 -8.21 -0.15 -12.75
CA ARG A 98 -7.13 -1.00 -13.26
C ARG A 98 -5.83 -0.23 -13.18
N VAL A 99 -4.96 -0.63 -12.26
CA VAL A 99 -3.63 -0.04 -12.07
C VAL A 99 -2.58 -1.06 -12.50
N GLN A 100 -1.53 -0.59 -13.17
CA GLN A 100 -0.41 -1.47 -13.51
C GLN A 100 0.39 -1.79 -12.25
N GLU A 101 0.74 -3.06 -12.08
CA GLU A 101 1.53 -3.49 -10.92
C GLU A 101 2.93 -2.86 -10.93
N SER A 102 3.51 -2.64 -12.11
CA SER A 102 4.78 -1.94 -12.30
C SER A 102 4.76 -0.52 -11.74
N GLU A 103 3.69 0.24 -11.98
CA GLU A 103 3.56 1.61 -11.47
C GLU A 103 3.49 1.63 -9.94
N LEU A 104 2.87 0.62 -9.32
CA LEU A 104 2.84 0.48 -7.87
C LEU A 104 4.23 0.12 -7.35
N ARG A 105 4.89 -0.89 -7.92
CA ARG A 105 6.24 -1.30 -7.52
C ARG A 105 7.24 -0.17 -7.64
N ASP A 106 7.19 0.60 -8.72
CA ASP A 106 8.05 1.78 -8.95
C ASP A 106 7.84 2.85 -7.86
N ARG A 107 6.58 3.14 -7.49
CA ARG A 107 6.26 4.10 -6.43
C ARG A 107 6.70 3.63 -5.05
N PHE A 108 6.61 2.32 -4.78
CA PHE A 108 7.09 1.71 -3.54
C PHE A 108 8.61 1.43 -3.54
N GLY A 109 9.31 1.67 -4.66
CA GLY A 109 10.74 1.41 -4.81
C GLY A 109 11.11 -0.08 -4.77
N LEU A 110 10.15 -0.96 -5.10
CA LEU A 110 10.33 -2.41 -5.12
C LEU A 110 10.77 -2.83 -6.52
N ALA A 111 11.84 -3.63 -6.60
CA ALA A 111 12.24 -4.26 -7.86
C ALA A 111 11.25 -5.36 -8.25
N GLU A 112 11.16 -5.63 -9.55
CA GLU A 112 10.49 -6.83 -10.05
C GLU A 112 11.24 -8.08 -9.54
N PRO A 113 10.56 -9.07 -8.94
CA PRO A 113 11.22 -10.29 -8.51
C PRO A 113 11.75 -11.05 -9.73
N ASP A 114 13.00 -11.53 -9.62
CA ASP A 114 13.59 -12.42 -10.63
C ASP A 114 12.81 -13.73 -10.75
N ASP A 115 12.92 -14.40 -11.91
CA ASP A 115 12.34 -15.72 -12.15
C ASP A 115 12.88 -16.75 -11.12
N GLY A 116 12.12 -16.96 -10.04
CA GLY A 116 12.46 -17.88 -8.95
C GLY A 116 12.78 -17.24 -7.59
N ALA A 117 12.60 -15.92 -7.44
CA ALA A 117 12.72 -15.27 -6.13
C ALA A 117 11.60 -15.70 -5.17
N ASP A 118 11.91 -15.80 -3.88
CA ASP A 118 10.93 -16.09 -2.83
C ASP A 118 10.03 -14.85 -2.61
N VAL A 119 8.76 -14.96 -3.00
CA VAL A 119 7.80 -13.83 -3.00
C VAL A 119 6.78 -13.95 -1.87
N LEU A 120 6.43 -12.81 -1.27
CA LEU A 120 5.38 -12.76 -0.25
C LEU A 120 4.00 -12.98 -0.88
N HIS A 121 3.26 -13.96 -0.39
CA HIS A 121 1.91 -14.24 -0.85
C HIS A 121 0.86 -13.48 -0.02
N PRO A 122 -0.26 -13.06 -0.62
CA PRO A 122 -1.35 -12.46 0.13
C PRO A 122 -1.90 -13.46 1.14
N VAL A 123 -2.14 -13.01 2.38
CA VAL A 123 -2.73 -13.82 3.47
C VAL A 123 -4.12 -14.35 3.10
N SER A 124 -4.77 -13.73 2.10
CA SER A 124 -6.05 -14.15 1.54
C SER A 124 -5.92 -14.75 0.13
N ALA A 125 -4.81 -15.42 -0.18
CA ALA A 125 -4.85 -16.47 -1.17
C ALA A 125 -5.66 -17.62 -0.54
N GLY A 126 -6.97 -17.62 -0.81
CA GLY A 126 -7.81 -18.77 -0.52
C GLY A 126 -7.10 -20.01 -1.04
N VAL A 127 -6.76 -20.90 -0.11
CA VAL A 127 -6.23 -22.23 -0.39
C VAL A 127 -7.05 -22.80 -1.57
N PRO A 128 -6.43 -23.16 -2.70
CA PRO A 128 -7.14 -23.93 -3.72
C PRO A 128 -7.64 -25.16 -3.00
N GLY A 129 -8.96 -25.25 -2.82
CA GLY A 129 -9.56 -26.23 -1.94
C GLY A 129 -9.08 -27.61 -2.33
N ASP A 130 -8.23 -28.20 -1.49
CA ASP A 130 -8.22 -29.65 -1.35
C ASP A 130 -9.67 -30.02 -1.10
N MET A 131 -10.26 -30.70 -2.09
CA MET A 131 -11.64 -31.17 -2.01
C MET A 131 -11.81 -31.84 -0.66
N ALA A 132 -12.61 -31.24 0.20
CA ALA A 132 -12.84 -31.73 1.54
C ALA A 132 -13.22 -33.21 1.48
N MET A 133 -12.32 -34.10 1.93
CA MET A 133 -12.55 -35.54 2.12
C MET A 133 -13.57 -35.82 3.24
N ASN A 134 -14.36 -34.82 3.64
CA ASN A 134 -15.45 -34.97 4.60
C ASN A 134 -16.61 -35.79 4.03
N ARG A 135 -16.62 -36.12 2.74
CA ARG A 135 -17.64 -37.01 2.15
C ARG A 135 -17.40 -38.49 2.47
N GLU A 136 -16.16 -38.91 2.75
CA GLU A 136 -15.87 -40.30 3.14
C GLU A 136 -16.19 -40.59 4.60
N ARG A 137 -16.10 -39.58 5.48
CA ARG A 137 -16.44 -39.73 6.91
C ARG A 137 -17.95 -39.85 7.19
N VAL A 138 -18.82 -39.45 6.27
CA VAL A 138 -20.27 -39.67 6.40
C VAL A 138 -20.64 -41.16 6.25
N ALA A 139 -19.81 -41.95 5.56
CA ALA A 139 -20.09 -43.38 5.36
C ALA A 139 -19.70 -44.25 6.57
N LEU A 140 -18.65 -43.89 7.32
CA LEU A 140 -18.22 -44.67 8.49
C LEU A 140 -19.17 -44.57 9.69
N ASN A 141 -19.95 -43.50 9.82
CA ASN A 141 -20.97 -43.39 10.87
C ASN A 141 -22.24 -44.22 10.59
N ARG A 142 -22.36 -44.86 9.41
CA ARG A 142 -23.52 -45.70 9.07
C ARG A 142 -23.31 -47.19 9.39
N GLU A 143 -22.07 -47.61 9.67
CA GLU A 143 -21.76 -49.02 9.96
C GLU A 143 -21.92 -49.38 11.44
N HIS A 144 -22.07 -48.39 12.33
CA HIS A 144 -22.50 -48.66 13.70
C HIS A 144 -24.04 -48.68 13.74
N PRO A 145 -24.67 -49.78 14.18
CA PRO A 145 -26.11 -49.75 14.45
C PRO A 145 -26.37 -48.68 15.51
N ASP A 146 -27.22 -47.69 15.18
CA ASP A 146 -27.62 -46.64 16.11
C ASP A 146 -28.10 -47.29 17.41
N GLU A 147 -27.49 -46.94 18.54
CA GLU A 147 -27.90 -47.44 19.88
C GLU A 147 -29.39 -47.19 20.13
N LEU A 148 -29.92 -46.09 19.55
CA LEU A 148 -31.34 -45.77 19.54
C LEU A 148 -32.19 -46.81 18.80
N ALA A 149 -31.69 -47.40 17.70
CA ALA A 149 -32.40 -48.44 16.98
C ALA A 149 -32.45 -49.74 17.79
N GLN A 150 -31.38 -50.10 18.50
CA GLN A 150 -31.38 -51.26 19.42
C GLN A 150 -32.33 -51.05 20.60
N MET A 151 -32.33 -49.86 21.21
CA MET A 151 -33.23 -49.53 22.32
C MET A 151 -34.70 -49.52 21.89
N VAL A 152 -35.01 -49.06 20.67
CA VAL A 152 -36.37 -49.12 20.11
C VAL A 152 -36.80 -50.55 19.85
N ASP A 153 -35.93 -51.40 19.30
CA ASP A 153 -36.24 -52.80 19.02
C ASP A 153 -36.45 -53.61 20.31
N ASP A 154 -35.64 -53.37 21.34
CA ASP A 154 -35.83 -53.96 22.67
C ASP A 154 -37.12 -53.46 23.36
N ALA A 155 -37.44 -52.17 23.25
CA ALA A 155 -38.69 -51.63 23.77
C ALA A 155 -39.94 -52.18 23.04
N LEU A 156 -39.82 -52.48 21.74
CA LEU A 156 -40.88 -53.09 20.93
C LEU A 156 -41.11 -54.58 21.27
N ARG A 157 -40.09 -55.30 21.75
CA ARG A 157 -40.22 -56.71 22.19
C ARG A 157 -41.09 -56.87 23.44
N ASP A 158 -41.02 -55.90 24.34
CA ASP A 158 -41.80 -55.89 25.58
C ASP A 158 -43.22 -55.34 25.40
N TRP A 159 -43.58 -54.89 24.19
CA TRP A 159 -44.91 -54.38 23.90
C TRP A 159 -45.90 -55.53 23.64
N GLN A 160 -46.79 -55.79 24.60
CA GLN A 160 -47.98 -56.62 24.40
C GLN A 160 -49.21 -55.73 24.19
N LYS A 161 -49.94 -55.97 23.09
CA LYS A 161 -51.22 -55.30 22.80
C LYS A 161 -52.29 -55.75 23.79
N THR A 162 -52.48 -55.00 24.87
CA THR A 162 -53.57 -55.24 25.83
C THR A 162 -54.86 -54.58 25.35
N GLY A 163 -55.75 -55.36 24.74
CA GLY A 163 -57.16 -55.02 24.53
C GLY A 163 -57.64 -55.16 23.10
N GLU A 164 -58.60 -56.07 22.88
CA GLU A 164 -59.59 -55.93 21.82
C GLU A 164 -60.51 -54.75 22.17
N ALA A 165 -60.76 -53.91 21.17
CA ALA A 165 -61.72 -52.82 21.27
C ALA A 165 -63.12 -53.37 21.61
N PHE A 166 -63.83 -52.66 22.49
CA PHE A 166 -65.29 -52.68 22.52
C PHE A 166 -65.83 -51.74 21.44
#